data_AF-A0A7C5VA43-F1
#
_entry.id   AF-A0A7C5VA43-F1
#
_cell.length_a   1.000
_cell.length_b   1.000
_cell.length_c   1.000
_cell.angle_alpha   90.00
_cell.angle_beta   90.00
_cell.angle_gamma   90.00
#
_symmetry.space_group_name_H-M   'P 1'
#
loop_
_entity.id
_entity.type
_entity.pdbx_description
1 polymer ?
#
loop_
_entity_poly.entity_id
_entity_poly.type
_entity_poly.pdbx_seq_one_letter_code
_entity_poly.pdbx_strand_id
1 'polypeptide(L)'
;MWKPGVRAREHPFTFRRIPTVFRLFIDKEGALRRLIIIRMIIPLLIIPLLSPAAAPDFDTFFIPKTLRVDIYHAGNAVEEWITLDQIYEIQGWAGTRRHLLDPFNNGQYRLSVVDAASNTTIYTRGYSTLFGEYQTTGPALEGVRRTFHETLLIPCPKRPVYVRIHGRDRQNLLKHLVTFTIDPKSIDIIQEPSAGDRVVKVRYQGDPAEHVDVVFVAEGYTEKEFGKFKKDLNRFADALFSMEPYREYEKRFNLWGVFRASAQSGVDEPRKQVFRNTAVNASFNAFHLERYLLTEDNRTVKDLALQAPCDAVCVMVNSPRYGGGGIYNHYAVFTSDHSLSEPVFLHEFGHSFAGLADEYFSSEVTYNDFYPAGVEPLEPNITALLDPSHVKWFEYLTPGLEIPTDWGKDGIARIRSERDSLGKAMESDLREHARVDDEERSAIRMRYEARLDSMREAERETEEAIRIRLAGKVGVFEGAGYSATGLYRPEIDCLMKGNSRREFCRVCREAIRRMIDYYSR
;
A
#
# COMPACT_ATOMS: atom_id res chain seq x y z
N MET A 1 2.77 -24.56 54.08
CA MET A 1 3.11 -25.65 55.02
C MET A 1 2.14 -26.80 54.79
N TRP A 2 2.63 -28.05 54.72
CA TRP A 2 1.94 -29.37 54.82
C TRP A 2 0.55 -29.69 54.19
N LYS A 3 0.37 -30.99 53.90
CA LYS A 3 -0.87 -31.66 53.40
C LYS A 3 -1.62 -32.35 54.56
N PRO A 4 -2.82 -32.96 54.37
CA PRO A 4 -3.01 -34.26 53.69
C PRO A 4 -3.87 -34.15 52.40
N GLY A 5 -4.11 -35.16 51.53
CA GLY A 5 -3.87 -36.62 51.59
C GLY A 5 -5.18 -37.41 51.80
N VAL A 6 -5.45 -38.64 51.30
CA VAL A 6 -4.78 -39.69 50.46
C VAL A 6 -5.94 -40.62 49.97
N ARG A 7 -6.04 -41.29 48.79
CA ARG A 7 -5.12 -41.78 47.72
C ARG A 7 -5.83 -41.77 46.32
N ALA A 8 -5.17 -42.34 45.30
CA ALA A 8 -5.57 -42.49 43.88
C ALA A 8 -6.44 -43.72 43.51
N ARG A 9 -6.99 -43.72 42.29
CA ARG A 9 -6.97 -44.85 41.32
C ARG A 9 -7.17 -44.36 39.88
N GLU A 10 -6.40 -44.90 38.94
CA GLU A 10 -6.50 -44.67 37.49
C GLU A 10 -7.18 -45.86 36.80
N HIS A 11 -7.84 -45.64 35.66
CA HIS A 11 -8.20 -46.71 34.72
C HIS A 11 -8.16 -46.20 33.27
N PRO A 12 -7.37 -46.82 32.38
CA PRO A 12 -7.32 -46.44 30.96
C PRO A 12 -8.41 -47.15 30.14
N PHE A 13 -9.06 -46.42 29.24
CA PHE A 13 -9.94 -47.03 28.23
C PHE A 13 -9.12 -47.54 27.04
N THR A 14 -8.91 -48.86 26.99
CA THR A 14 -8.24 -49.56 25.88
C THR A 14 -9.24 -50.11 24.85
N PHE A 15 -8.87 -50.06 23.58
CA PHE A 15 -9.67 -50.61 22.48
C PHE A 15 -9.87 -52.13 22.63
N ARG A 16 -11.12 -52.61 22.59
CA ARG A 16 -11.44 -54.04 22.46
C ARG A 16 -11.66 -54.42 20.99
N ARG A 17 -10.74 -55.23 20.43
CA ARG A 17 -11.01 -56.12 19.28
C ARG A 17 -11.62 -57.43 19.77
N ILE A 18 -12.65 -57.94 19.08
CA ILE A 18 -13.22 -59.29 19.28
C ILE A 18 -13.84 -59.73 17.93
N PRO A 19 -13.70 -60.99 17.47
CA PRO A 19 -12.55 -61.90 17.53
C PRO A 19 -12.17 -62.46 16.13
N THR A 20 -11.11 -63.28 16.04
CA THR A 20 -10.82 -64.09 14.83
C THR A 20 -10.55 -65.56 15.21
N VAL A 21 -11.56 -66.43 15.12
CA VAL A 21 -11.35 -67.89 15.07
C VAL A 21 -12.43 -68.56 14.21
N PHE A 22 -12.04 -69.11 13.08
CA PHE A 22 -12.41 -70.45 12.63
C PHE A 22 -11.34 -70.93 11.64
N ARG A 23 -10.96 -72.20 11.69
CA ARG A 23 -9.79 -72.72 10.95
C ARG A 23 -10.14 -74.09 10.36
N LEU A 24 -9.84 -74.24 9.07
CA LEU A 24 -9.60 -75.49 8.31
C LEU A 24 -10.42 -76.73 8.70
N PHE A 25 -11.28 -77.20 7.78
CA PHE A 25 -11.12 -78.50 7.12
C PHE A 25 -12.10 -78.63 5.96
N ILE A 26 -11.61 -79.05 4.79
CA ILE A 26 -12.27 -79.96 3.83
C ILE A 26 -11.19 -80.42 2.85
N ASP A 27 -11.26 -81.70 2.49
CA ASP A 27 -10.37 -82.41 1.58
C ASP A 27 -11.22 -83.10 0.50
N LYS A 28 -10.57 -83.56 -0.57
CA LYS A 28 -11.07 -84.39 -1.68
C LYS A 28 -11.85 -83.70 -2.81
N GLU A 29 -11.28 -83.90 -4.00
CA GLU A 29 -11.89 -84.41 -5.24
C GLU A 29 -13.39 -84.16 -5.51
N GLY A 30 -13.74 -83.71 -6.73
CA GLY A 30 -15.07 -84.01 -7.29
C GLY A 30 -15.77 -82.98 -8.18
N ALA A 31 -15.17 -82.66 -9.34
CA ALA A 31 -15.88 -82.25 -10.57
C ALA A 31 -16.71 -80.93 -10.66
N LEU A 32 -16.73 -80.42 -11.90
CA LEU A 32 -17.84 -79.74 -12.59
C LEU A 32 -18.13 -78.21 -12.39
N ARG A 33 -17.56 -77.43 -13.32
CA ARG A 33 -18.16 -76.28 -14.04
C ARG A 33 -18.82 -75.14 -13.22
N ARG A 34 -18.14 -73.98 -13.18
CA ARG A 34 -18.51 -72.74 -13.93
C ARG A 34 -17.49 -71.62 -13.67
N LEU A 35 -16.95 -71.03 -14.74
CA LEU A 35 -16.03 -69.90 -14.63
C LEU A 35 -16.83 -68.58 -14.58
N ILE A 36 -17.08 -68.05 -13.39
CA ILE A 36 -17.70 -66.73 -13.22
C ILE A 36 -16.57 -65.68 -13.14
N ILE A 37 -16.29 -65.02 -14.25
CA ILE A 37 -15.40 -63.86 -14.27
C ILE A 37 -16.17 -62.68 -13.67
N ILE A 38 -16.01 -62.46 -12.36
CA ILE A 38 -16.47 -61.23 -11.70
C ILE A 38 -15.59 -60.09 -12.18
N ARG A 39 -16.03 -59.39 -13.24
CA ARG A 39 -15.50 -58.07 -13.58
C ARG A 39 -15.82 -57.13 -12.42
N MET A 40 -14.83 -56.82 -11.59
CA MET A 40 -14.89 -55.65 -10.72
C MET A 40 -14.91 -54.39 -11.59
N ILE A 41 -16.12 -53.98 -11.98
CA ILE A 41 -16.35 -52.64 -12.52
C ILE A 41 -16.15 -51.67 -11.36
N ILE A 42 -14.93 -51.18 -11.21
CA ILE A 42 -14.68 -49.97 -10.42
C ILE A 42 -15.49 -48.87 -11.10
N PRO A 43 -16.47 -48.24 -10.43
CA PRO A 43 -17.15 -47.10 -11.00
C PRO A 43 -16.10 -46.00 -11.16
N LEU A 44 -15.73 -45.69 -12.40
CA LEU A 44 -14.82 -44.59 -12.70
C LEU A 44 -15.52 -43.32 -12.27
N LEU A 45 -15.14 -42.81 -11.10
CA LEU A 45 -15.74 -41.63 -10.50
C LEU A 45 -15.27 -40.43 -11.33
N ILE A 46 -16.09 -40.07 -12.33
CA ILE A 46 -15.89 -38.88 -13.15
C ILE A 46 -16.14 -37.69 -12.23
N ILE A 47 -15.10 -37.32 -11.49
CA ILE A 47 -14.97 -35.99 -10.89
C ILE A 47 -15.01 -35.06 -12.11
N PRO A 48 -16.05 -34.21 -12.25
CA PRO A 48 -16.05 -33.24 -13.33
C PRO A 48 -14.82 -32.36 -13.11
N LEU A 49 -13.95 -32.24 -14.12
CA LEU A 49 -13.00 -31.14 -14.13
C LEU A 49 -13.85 -29.87 -14.19
N LEU A 50 -13.95 -29.20 -13.05
CA LEU A 50 -14.33 -27.81 -12.96
C LEU A 50 -13.26 -27.03 -13.72
N SER A 51 -13.47 -26.86 -15.03
CA SER A 51 -12.77 -25.85 -15.80
C SER A 51 -12.78 -24.56 -14.99
N PRO A 52 -11.65 -23.87 -14.80
CA PRO A 52 -11.64 -22.59 -14.11
C PRO A 52 -12.68 -21.69 -14.78
N ALA A 53 -13.54 -21.06 -13.98
CA ALA A 53 -14.54 -20.15 -14.50
C ALA A 53 -13.83 -19.10 -15.38
N ALA A 54 -14.33 -18.91 -16.60
CA ALA A 54 -13.74 -17.93 -17.51
C ALA A 54 -13.69 -16.57 -16.83
N ALA A 55 -12.60 -15.83 -17.04
CA ALA A 55 -12.49 -14.46 -16.54
C ALA A 55 -13.71 -13.64 -17.02
N PRO A 56 -14.31 -12.80 -16.16
CA PRO A 56 -15.46 -12.01 -16.55
C PRO A 56 -15.12 -11.11 -17.74
N ASP A 57 -16.01 -11.06 -18.72
CA ASP A 57 -15.88 -10.24 -19.92
C ASP A 57 -16.54 -8.87 -19.71
N PHE A 58 -15.86 -7.80 -20.13
CA PHE A 58 -16.34 -6.43 -19.92
C PHE A 58 -17.66 -6.19 -20.66
N ASP A 59 -17.74 -6.53 -21.95
CA ASP A 59 -18.92 -6.26 -22.76
C ASP A 59 -20.11 -7.17 -22.43
N THR A 60 -19.91 -8.24 -21.67
CA THR A 60 -20.99 -9.04 -21.07
C THR A 60 -21.65 -8.31 -19.90
N PHE A 61 -20.87 -7.68 -19.01
CA PHE A 61 -21.39 -7.16 -17.73
C PHE A 61 -21.49 -5.63 -17.64
N PHE A 62 -20.70 -4.87 -18.39
CA PHE A 62 -20.45 -3.44 -18.18
C PHE A 62 -20.58 -2.59 -19.45
N ILE A 63 -20.87 -1.29 -19.28
CA ILE A 63 -20.80 -0.27 -20.33
C ILE A 63 -19.57 0.64 -20.09
N PRO A 64 -19.01 1.31 -21.12
CA PRO A 64 -17.85 2.20 -20.98
C PRO A 64 -18.22 3.56 -20.34
N LYS A 65 -18.72 3.49 -19.10
CA LYS A 65 -19.00 4.59 -18.18
C LYS A 65 -18.51 4.19 -16.79
N THR A 66 -18.30 5.15 -15.91
CA THR A 66 -17.87 4.90 -14.52
C THR A 66 -19.05 5.08 -13.58
N LEU A 67 -19.38 4.04 -12.82
CA LEU A 67 -20.21 4.15 -11.64
C LEU A 67 -19.30 4.56 -10.47
N ARG A 68 -19.46 5.80 -10.00
CA ARG A 68 -18.81 6.31 -8.78
C ARG A 68 -19.74 6.02 -7.60
N VAL A 69 -19.21 5.39 -6.56
CA VAL A 69 -19.92 5.13 -5.31
C VAL A 69 -19.14 5.81 -4.18
N ASP A 70 -19.68 6.90 -3.66
CA ASP A 70 -19.12 7.63 -2.53
C ASP A 70 -19.71 7.09 -1.22
N ILE A 71 -18.86 7.00 -0.20
CA ILE A 71 -19.15 6.37 1.08
C ILE A 71 -18.52 7.15 2.23
N TYR A 72 -19.10 7.02 3.42
CA TYR A 72 -18.44 7.39 4.66
C TYR A 72 -17.89 6.14 5.34
N HIS A 73 -16.62 6.19 5.72
CA HIS A 73 -15.94 5.18 6.53
C HIS A 73 -15.67 5.77 7.90
N ALA A 74 -16.15 5.12 8.97
CA ALA A 74 -16.03 5.65 10.32
C ALA A 74 -15.78 4.55 11.35
N GLY A 75 -15.15 4.93 12.46
CA GLY A 75 -14.70 3.98 13.47
C GLY A 75 -13.49 4.46 14.27
N ASN A 76 -12.79 3.51 14.89
CA ASN A 76 -11.55 3.68 15.65
C ASN A 76 -10.63 2.45 15.44
N ALA A 77 -9.62 2.23 16.30
CA ALA A 77 -8.67 1.12 16.16
C ALA A 77 -9.25 -0.31 16.38
N VAL A 78 -10.51 -0.44 16.80
CA VAL A 78 -11.14 -1.71 17.19
C VAL A 78 -12.41 -2.02 16.39
N GLU A 79 -13.13 -1.00 15.94
CA GLU A 79 -14.43 -1.11 15.27
C GLU A 79 -14.50 -0.16 14.06
N GLU A 80 -15.09 -0.64 12.97
CA GLU A 80 -15.26 0.10 11.72
C GLU A 80 -16.66 -0.14 11.12
N TRP A 81 -17.21 0.87 10.44
CA TRP A 81 -18.46 0.80 9.69
C TRP A 81 -18.40 1.68 8.45
N ILE A 82 -19.03 1.21 7.38
CA ILE A 82 -19.09 1.90 6.10
C ILE A 82 -20.56 2.11 5.71
N THR A 83 -20.90 3.35 5.37
CA THR A 83 -22.26 3.76 4.96
C THR A 83 -22.22 4.43 3.60
N LEU A 84 -23.23 4.17 2.77
CA LEU A 84 -23.40 4.84 1.48
C LEU A 84 -23.66 6.34 1.68
N ASP A 85 -23.08 7.17 0.82
CA ASP A 85 -23.36 8.61 0.73
C ASP A 85 -24.10 8.94 -0.58
N GLN A 86 -23.40 8.93 -1.72
CA GLN A 86 -23.99 9.23 -3.04
C GLN A 86 -23.46 8.29 -4.14
N ILE A 87 -24.22 8.17 -5.24
CA ILE A 87 -23.85 7.37 -6.42
C ILE A 87 -23.99 8.25 -7.66
N TYR A 88 -22.99 8.23 -8.54
CA TYR A 88 -22.95 9.02 -9.78
C TYR A 88 -22.64 8.14 -11.00
N GLU A 89 -23.25 8.45 -12.14
CA GLU A 89 -22.82 7.94 -13.45
C GLU A 89 -21.94 8.98 -14.16
N ILE A 90 -20.65 8.68 -14.30
CA ILE A 90 -19.67 9.54 -14.99
C ILE A 90 -19.42 8.96 -16.39
N GLN A 91 -19.29 9.84 -17.40
CA GLN A 91 -19.07 9.41 -18.78
C GLN A 91 -17.64 8.87 -19.00
N GLY A 92 -17.52 7.77 -19.74
CA GLY A 92 -16.24 7.08 -19.97
C GLY A 92 -15.84 6.14 -18.83
N TRP A 93 -15.01 5.15 -19.16
CA TRP A 93 -14.32 4.25 -18.23
C TRP A 93 -12.86 4.17 -18.69
N ALA A 94 -11.96 4.66 -17.85
CA ALA A 94 -10.51 4.70 -18.11
C ALA A 94 -9.85 3.35 -17.81
N GLY A 95 -10.18 2.76 -16.66
CA GLY A 95 -9.55 1.54 -16.19
C GLY A 95 -9.65 0.34 -17.13
N THR A 96 -8.84 -0.67 -16.84
CA THR A 96 -8.74 -1.89 -17.64
C THR A 96 -10.11 -2.51 -17.95
N ARG A 97 -10.27 -2.98 -19.19
CA ARG A 97 -11.42 -3.77 -19.64
C ARG A 97 -11.11 -5.28 -19.72
N ARG A 98 -9.88 -5.67 -19.38
CA ARG A 98 -9.37 -7.04 -19.53
C ARG A 98 -9.03 -7.66 -18.18
N HIS A 99 -8.37 -6.91 -17.31
CA HIS A 99 -7.94 -7.35 -15.98
C HIS A 99 -8.97 -6.99 -14.89
N LEU A 100 -10.25 -7.33 -15.12
CA LEU A 100 -11.36 -6.95 -14.23
C LEU A 100 -11.25 -7.53 -12.81
N LEU A 101 -10.50 -8.62 -12.63
CA LEU A 101 -10.19 -9.19 -11.31
C LEU A 101 -8.74 -8.85 -10.96
N ASP A 102 -8.56 -7.83 -10.11
CA ASP A 102 -7.26 -7.40 -9.54
C ASP A 102 -6.39 -8.60 -9.09
N PRO A 103 -5.22 -8.82 -9.75
CA PRO A 103 -4.36 -9.97 -9.50
C PRO A 103 -3.32 -9.74 -8.39
N PHE A 104 -3.28 -8.56 -7.76
CA PHE A 104 -2.17 -8.18 -6.87
C PHE A 104 -2.39 -8.57 -5.42
N ASN A 105 -3.65 -8.61 -4.94
CA ASN A 105 -4.00 -8.79 -3.53
C ASN A 105 -3.42 -7.70 -2.58
N ASN A 106 -2.87 -6.60 -3.13
CA ASN A 106 -2.45 -5.42 -2.38
C ASN A 106 -3.64 -4.74 -1.68
N GLY A 107 -3.35 -3.92 -0.66
CA GLY A 107 -4.33 -3.04 0.01
C GLY A 107 -5.06 -3.69 1.20
N GLN A 108 -5.29 -2.89 2.24
CA GLN A 108 -6.01 -3.27 3.46
C GLN A 108 -7.47 -3.66 3.17
N TYR A 109 -8.06 -3.08 2.13
CA TYR A 109 -9.45 -3.28 1.73
C TYR A 109 -9.57 -3.88 0.33
N ARG A 110 -10.65 -4.63 0.08
CA ARG A 110 -11.00 -5.17 -1.24
C ARG A 110 -12.45 -4.90 -1.61
N LEU A 111 -12.62 -4.09 -2.65
CA LEU A 111 -13.86 -3.93 -3.40
C LEU A 111 -14.14 -5.19 -4.22
N SER A 112 -15.38 -5.66 -4.23
CA SER A 112 -15.83 -6.76 -5.08
C SER A 112 -17.25 -6.52 -5.58
N VAL A 113 -17.43 -6.47 -6.90
CA VAL A 113 -18.73 -6.31 -7.57
C VAL A 113 -19.19 -7.68 -8.04
N VAL A 114 -20.42 -8.03 -7.71
CA VAL A 114 -21.02 -9.34 -7.96
C VAL A 114 -22.32 -9.15 -8.73
N ASP A 115 -22.47 -9.79 -9.89
CA ASP A 115 -23.72 -9.77 -10.68
C ASP A 115 -24.85 -10.41 -9.88
N ALA A 116 -25.96 -9.71 -9.68
CA ALA A 116 -27.04 -10.21 -8.82
C ALA A 116 -27.80 -11.39 -9.43
N ALA A 117 -27.74 -11.58 -10.76
CA ALA A 117 -28.45 -12.67 -11.45
C ALA A 117 -27.71 -14.02 -11.39
N SER A 118 -26.37 -14.00 -11.42
CA SER A 118 -25.51 -15.19 -11.38
C SER A 118 -24.76 -15.39 -10.06
N ASN A 119 -24.74 -14.38 -9.18
CA ASN A 119 -23.90 -14.31 -7.97
C ASN A 119 -22.39 -14.54 -8.27
N THR A 120 -21.94 -14.23 -9.48
CA THR A 120 -20.54 -14.31 -9.90
C THR A 120 -19.83 -12.97 -9.67
N THR A 121 -18.60 -13.00 -9.13
CA THR A 121 -17.76 -11.80 -9.00
C THR A 121 -17.25 -11.38 -10.38
N ILE A 122 -17.58 -10.15 -10.78
CA ILE A 122 -17.35 -9.62 -12.13
C ILE A 122 -16.32 -8.48 -12.18
N TYR A 123 -16.03 -7.85 -11.04
CA TYR A 123 -14.93 -6.88 -10.90
C TYR A 123 -14.39 -6.87 -9.46
N THR A 124 -13.09 -6.72 -9.26
CA THR A 124 -12.47 -6.52 -7.94
C THR A 124 -11.30 -5.54 -7.98
N ARG A 125 -11.11 -4.76 -6.92
CA ARG A 125 -9.93 -3.88 -6.74
C ARG A 125 -9.49 -3.87 -5.27
N GLY A 126 -8.19 -4.02 -5.00
CA GLY A 126 -7.60 -3.80 -3.68
C GLY A 126 -7.28 -2.32 -3.47
N TYR A 127 -7.40 -1.79 -2.25
CA TYR A 127 -7.12 -0.39 -1.92
C TYR A 127 -6.77 -0.19 -0.44
N SER A 128 -6.21 0.97 -0.10
CA SER A 128 -5.99 1.43 1.28
C SER A 128 -6.61 2.83 1.46
N THR A 129 -6.78 3.31 2.69
CA THR A 129 -7.55 4.54 2.96
C THR A 129 -7.00 5.35 4.13
N LEU A 130 -7.39 6.62 4.20
CA LEU A 130 -7.12 7.53 5.32
C LEU A 130 -7.66 7.00 6.66
N PHE A 131 -8.79 6.30 6.64
CA PHE A 131 -9.32 5.63 7.83
C PHE A 131 -8.40 4.50 8.27
N GLY A 132 -7.91 3.68 7.32
CA GLY A 132 -6.96 2.60 7.59
C GLY A 132 -5.69 3.04 8.31
N GLU A 133 -5.09 4.17 7.88
CA GLU A 133 -3.97 4.79 8.61
C GLU A 133 -4.41 5.29 9.99
N TYR A 134 -5.55 5.99 10.06
CA TYR A 134 -6.08 6.56 11.30
C TYR A 134 -6.24 5.49 12.40
N GLN A 135 -6.69 4.27 12.07
CA GLN A 135 -6.82 3.15 13.01
C GLN A 135 -5.53 2.84 13.79
N THR A 136 -4.35 3.13 13.23
CA THR A 136 -3.04 2.85 13.87
C THR A 136 -2.53 4.00 14.77
N THR A 137 -3.26 5.12 14.82
CA THR A 137 -2.86 6.33 15.56
C THR A 137 -3.27 6.30 17.03
N GLY A 138 -2.54 7.03 17.88
CA GLY A 138 -2.83 7.18 19.32
C GLY A 138 -4.30 7.48 19.64
N PRO A 139 -4.94 8.52 19.06
CA PRO A 139 -6.34 8.83 19.32
C PRO A 139 -7.31 7.68 18.96
N ALA A 140 -7.05 6.94 17.87
CA ALA A 140 -7.88 5.80 17.49
C ALA A 140 -7.72 4.62 18.45
N LEU A 141 -6.50 4.41 18.97
CA LEU A 141 -6.17 3.41 20.00
C LEU A 141 -6.78 3.78 21.36
N GLU A 142 -6.92 5.07 21.65
CA GLU A 142 -7.68 5.62 22.78
C GLU A 142 -9.21 5.54 22.57
N GLY A 143 -9.66 5.00 21.43
CA GLY A 143 -11.08 4.76 21.11
C GLY A 143 -11.82 5.96 20.51
N VAL A 144 -11.13 7.08 20.23
CA VAL A 144 -11.72 8.23 19.54
C VAL A 144 -12.23 7.79 18.18
N ARG A 145 -13.49 8.14 17.87
CA ARG A 145 -14.12 7.80 16.59
C ARG A 145 -14.00 8.98 15.62
N ARG A 146 -13.63 8.72 14.38
CA ARG A 146 -13.67 9.68 13.27
C ARG A 146 -14.44 9.11 12.07
N THR A 147 -14.73 9.99 11.12
CA THR A 147 -15.37 9.68 9.83
C THR A 147 -14.52 10.28 8.72
N PHE A 148 -14.30 9.51 7.65
CA PHE A 148 -13.60 9.91 6.43
C PHE A 148 -14.52 9.66 5.23
N HIS A 149 -14.37 10.45 4.16
CA HIS A 149 -15.07 10.26 2.90
C HIS A 149 -14.21 9.42 1.96
N GLU A 150 -14.74 8.34 1.40
CA GLU A 150 -14.04 7.49 0.42
C GLU A 150 -14.87 7.36 -0.86
N THR A 151 -14.20 6.99 -1.96
CA THR A 151 -14.81 6.91 -3.30
C THR A 151 -14.35 5.64 -3.98
N LEU A 152 -15.32 4.85 -4.46
CA LEU A 152 -15.11 3.62 -5.20
C LEU A 152 -15.43 3.86 -6.67
N LEU A 153 -14.54 3.43 -7.57
CA LEU A 153 -14.72 3.53 -9.02
C LEU A 153 -14.95 2.14 -9.60
N ILE A 154 -16.09 1.98 -10.26
CA ILE A 154 -16.61 0.71 -10.78
C ILE A 154 -16.98 0.91 -12.27
N PRO A 155 -16.65 -0.02 -13.19
CA PRO A 155 -17.21 0.05 -14.53
C PRO A 155 -18.73 -0.10 -14.46
N CYS A 156 -19.49 0.76 -15.15
CA CYS A 156 -20.94 0.86 -14.92
C CYS A 156 -21.67 -0.41 -15.38
N PRO A 157 -22.41 -1.12 -14.50
CA PRO A 157 -22.98 -2.44 -14.83
C PRO A 157 -24.26 -2.34 -15.67
N LYS A 158 -24.55 -3.38 -16.46
CA LYS A 158 -25.77 -3.49 -17.28
C LYS A 158 -27.02 -3.95 -16.51
N ARG A 159 -26.83 -4.43 -15.28
CA ARG A 159 -27.83 -5.12 -14.43
C ARG A 159 -27.55 -4.81 -12.96
N PRO A 160 -28.51 -5.08 -12.04
CA PRO A 160 -28.29 -4.95 -10.61
C PRO A 160 -27.09 -5.77 -10.11
N VAL A 161 -26.32 -5.18 -9.19
CA VAL A 161 -25.12 -5.78 -8.61
C VAL A 161 -25.10 -5.66 -7.09
N TYR A 162 -24.36 -6.55 -6.45
CA TYR A 162 -23.90 -6.39 -5.07
C TYR A 162 -22.49 -5.81 -5.08
N VAL A 163 -22.35 -4.59 -4.56
CA VAL A 163 -21.04 -3.97 -4.29
C VAL A 163 -20.66 -4.33 -2.86
N ARG A 164 -19.65 -5.18 -2.70
CA ARG A 164 -19.20 -5.70 -1.41
C ARG A 164 -17.83 -5.14 -1.06
N ILE A 165 -17.67 -4.66 0.17
CA ILE A 165 -16.38 -4.21 0.72
C ILE A 165 -15.93 -5.22 1.77
N HIS A 166 -14.64 -5.54 1.74
CA HIS A 166 -13.98 -6.41 2.71
C HIS A 166 -12.77 -5.69 3.29
N GLY A 167 -12.64 -5.61 4.62
CA GLY A 167 -11.40 -5.23 5.30
C GLY A 167 -10.56 -6.46 5.63
N ARG A 168 -9.31 -6.29 6.06
CA ARG A 168 -8.45 -7.39 6.52
C ARG A 168 -8.30 -7.39 8.03
N ASP A 169 -8.29 -8.58 8.61
CA ASP A 169 -7.85 -8.76 10.00
C ASP A 169 -6.33 -8.62 10.14
N ARG A 170 -5.83 -8.67 11.39
CA ARG A 170 -4.38 -8.65 11.69
C ARG A 170 -3.62 -9.90 11.23
N GLN A 171 -4.25 -10.81 10.46
CA GLN A 171 -3.62 -11.94 9.77
C GLN A 171 -3.71 -11.76 8.23
N ASN A 172 -4.04 -10.56 7.75
CA ASN A 172 -4.26 -10.20 6.36
C ASN A 172 -5.41 -10.96 5.66
N LEU A 173 -6.28 -11.63 6.42
CA LEU A 173 -7.43 -12.37 5.92
C LEU A 173 -8.65 -11.46 5.77
N LEU A 174 -9.27 -11.48 4.59
CA LEU A 174 -10.41 -10.63 4.26
C LEU A 174 -11.68 -11.04 5.04
N LYS A 175 -12.31 -10.06 5.71
CA LYS A 175 -13.64 -10.15 6.34
C LYS A 175 -14.61 -9.27 5.57
N HIS A 176 -15.85 -9.73 5.41
CA HIS A 176 -16.90 -8.90 4.84
C HIS A 176 -17.31 -7.80 5.82
N LEU A 177 -17.39 -6.54 5.35
CA LEU A 177 -17.83 -5.39 6.15
C LEU A 177 -19.25 -4.95 5.75
N VAL A 178 -19.47 -4.64 4.47
CA VAL A 178 -20.75 -4.12 3.96
C VAL A 178 -21.05 -4.62 2.55
N THR A 179 -22.34 -4.76 2.24
CA THR A 179 -22.86 -4.96 0.88
C THR A 179 -23.88 -3.87 0.57
N PHE A 180 -23.66 -3.12 -0.51
CA PHE A 180 -24.66 -2.29 -1.14
C PHE A 180 -25.29 -3.06 -2.30
N THR A 181 -26.61 -2.94 -2.47
CA THR A 181 -27.31 -3.45 -3.66
C THR A 181 -27.62 -2.25 -4.56
N ILE A 182 -27.10 -2.25 -5.78
CA ILE A 182 -27.24 -1.12 -6.71
C ILE A 182 -27.92 -1.62 -7.98
N ASP A 183 -29.07 -1.04 -8.34
CA ASP A 183 -29.61 -1.11 -9.69
C ASP A 183 -29.04 0.06 -10.50
N PRO A 184 -28.26 -0.16 -11.59
CA PRO A 184 -27.75 0.90 -12.46
C PRO A 184 -28.85 1.71 -13.18
N LYS A 185 -30.13 1.35 -13.01
CA LYS A 185 -31.29 2.08 -13.50
C LYS A 185 -32.04 2.86 -12.41
N SER A 186 -31.52 2.94 -11.18
CA SER A 186 -32.19 3.73 -10.15
C SER A 186 -32.20 5.22 -10.51
N ILE A 187 -33.30 5.89 -10.18
CA ILE A 187 -33.46 7.35 -10.32
C ILE A 187 -32.61 8.13 -9.31
N ASP A 188 -32.07 7.46 -8.29
CA ASP A 188 -31.19 8.06 -7.26
C ASP A 188 -29.72 8.17 -7.71
N ILE A 189 -29.37 7.66 -8.91
CA ILE A 189 -28.03 7.79 -9.48
C ILE A 189 -27.92 9.16 -10.17
N ILE A 190 -27.06 10.00 -9.62
CA ILE A 190 -26.79 11.37 -10.06
C ILE A 190 -26.07 11.33 -11.43
N GLN A 191 -26.45 12.21 -12.36
CA GLN A 191 -25.90 12.24 -13.73
C GLN A 191 -25.38 13.64 -14.14
N GLU A 192 -25.55 14.62 -13.27
CA GLU A 192 -25.08 15.98 -13.43
C GLU A 192 -23.54 16.03 -13.49
N PRO A 193 -22.94 16.58 -14.56
CA PRO A 193 -21.49 16.63 -14.68
C PRO A 193 -20.91 17.67 -13.71
N SER A 194 -19.84 17.28 -13.00
CA SER A 194 -18.92 18.25 -12.39
C SER A 194 -18.29 19.08 -13.51
N ALA A 195 -18.62 20.37 -13.57
CA ALA A 195 -18.31 21.22 -14.71
C ALA A 195 -17.93 22.65 -14.26
N GLY A 196 -16.82 23.16 -14.81
CA GLY A 196 -16.38 24.55 -14.60
C GLY A 196 -14.85 24.71 -14.51
N ASP A 197 -14.12 23.64 -14.20
CA ASP A 197 -12.68 23.68 -14.00
C ASP A 197 -11.89 23.52 -15.33
N ARG A 198 -10.60 23.86 -15.30
CA ARG A 198 -9.73 23.78 -16.50
C ARG A 198 -8.97 22.47 -16.52
N VAL A 199 -9.40 21.56 -17.39
CA VAL A 199 -8.64 20.36 -17.76
C VAL A 199 -7.50 20.75 -18.73
N VAL A 200 -6.30 20.27 -18.46
CA VAL A 200 -5.07 20.50 -19.23
C VAL A 200 -4.49 19.15 -19.63
N LYS A 201 -4.40 18.87 -20.94
CA LYS A 201 -3.71 17.69 -21.47
C LYS A 201 -2.20 17.97 -21.53
N VAL A 202 -1.38 17.12 -20.91
CA VAL A 202 0.07 17.36 -20.68
C VAL A 202 0.94 16.45 -21.53
N ARG A 203 0.64 15.15 -21.49
CA ARG A 203 1.18 14.09 -22.35
C ARG A 203 -0.01 13.20 -22.70
N TYR A 204 -0.11 12.73 -23.93
CA TYR A 204 -1.25 11.92 -24.37
C TYR A 204 -0.82 11.04 -25.53
N GLN A 205 -0.86 9.72 -25.32
CA GLN A 205 -0.26 8.74 -26.21
C GLN A 205 -1.31 7.90 -26.94
N GLY A 206 -2.53 7.75 -26.38
CA GLY A 206 -3.61 7.01 -27.02
C GLY A 206 -4.91 6.95 -26.22
N ASP A 207 -5.78 6.00 -26.57
CA ASP A 207 -7.08 5.77 -25.93
C ASP A 207 -6.89 5.39 -24.44
N PRO A 208 -7.52 6.12 -23.48
CA PRO A 208 -7.47 5.79 -22.07
C PRO A 208 -7.77 4.33 -21.73
N ALA A 209 -8.63 3.64 -22.50
CA ALA A 209 -8.97 2.24 -22.26
C ALA A 209 -7.80 1.24 -22.43
N GLU A 210 -6.65 1.70 -22.94
CA GLU A 210 -5.44 0.92 -23.21
C GLU A 210 -4.17 1.61 -22.63
N HIS A 211 -4.33 2.64 -21.79
CA HIS A 211 -3.24 3.46 -21.23
C HIS A 211 -3.41 3.61 -19.70
N VAL A 212 -2.39 4.13 -19.04
CA VAL A 212 -2.47 4.59 -17.64
C VAL A 212 -2.80 6.08 -17.65
N ASP A 213 -3.98 6.46 -17.17
CA ASP A 213 -4.41 7.85 -17.11
C ASP A 213 -4.18 8.45 -15.71
N VAL A 214 -3.21 9.35 -15.58
CA VAL A 214 -2.83 10.00 -14.31
C VAL A 214 -3.30 11.46 -14.30
N VAL A 215 -4.02 11.85 -13.24
CA VAL A 215 -4.61 13.18 -13.11
C VAL A 215 -4.00 13.98 -11.95
N PHE A 216 -3.37 15.10 -12.28
CA PHE A 216 -2.80 16.07 -11.35
C PHE A 216 -3.84 17.15 -10.98
N VAL A 217 -4.43 17.04 -9.79
CA VAL A 217 -5.32 18.05 -9.23
C VAL A 217 -4.49 19.21 -8.67
N ALA A 218 -4.83 20.44 -9.07
CA ALA A 218 -4.19 21.65 -8.57
C ALA A 218 -4.64 21.99 -7.15
N GLU A 219 -3.70 22.22 -6.23
CA GLU A 219 -4.01 22.67 -4.87
C GLU A 219 -3.14 23.86 -4.42
N GLY A 220 -3.75 24.82 -3.72
CA GLY A 220 -3.09 26.03 -3.24
C GLY A 220 -2.66 27.02 -4.33
N TYR A 221 -3.07 26.83 -5.59
CA TYR A 221 -2.78 27.73 -6.71
C TYR A 221 -3.97 28.67 -6.95
N THR A 222 -3.77 29.99 -6.86
CA THR A 222 -4.79 30.99 -7.22
C THR A 222 -4.92 31.16 -8.74
N GLU A 223 -5.99 31.82 -9.20
CA GLU A 223 -6.23 32.15 -10.61
C GLU A 223 -4.99 32.74 -11.33
N LYS A 224 -4.26 33.63 -10.65
CA LYS A 224 -3.05 34.28 -11.17
C LYS A 224 -1.88 33.31 -11.35
N GLU A 225 -1.91 32.18 -10.65
CA GLU A 225 -0.88 31.14 -10.63
C GLU A 225 -1.19 29.97 -11.58
N PHE A 226 -2.25 30.02 -12.40
CA PHE A 226 -2.49 29.04 -13.47
C PHE A 226 -1.29 28.90 -14.43
N GLY A 227 -0.54 29.99 -14.63
CA GLY A 227 0.73 29.99 -15.38
C GLY A 227 1.90 29.32 -14.65
N LYS A 228 1.86 29.22 -13.31
CA LYS A 228 2.80 28.45 -12.49
C LYS A 228 2.43 26.97 -12.48
N PHE A 229 1.15 26.66 -12.20
CA PHE A 229 0.61 25.29 -12.24
C PHE A 229 1.00 24.56 -13.53
N LYS A 230 0.80 25.17 -14.71
CA LYS A 230 1.17 24.53 -15.99
C LYS A 230 2.68 24.29 -16.18
N LYS A 231 3.56 25.04 -15.48
CA LYS A 231 5.02 24.80 -15.49
C LYS A 231 5.38 23.65 -14.57
N ASP A 232 4.87 23.66 -13.34
CA ASP A 232 5.04 22.57 -12.38
C ASP A 232 4.52 21.25 -12.97
N LEU A 233 3.32 21.25 -13.54
CA LEU A 233 2.68 20.11 -14.18
C LEU A 233 3.51 19.49 -15.31
N ASN A 234 4.21 20.30 -16.12
CA ASN A 234 5.15 19.77 -17.11
C ASN A 234 6.42 19.22 -16.44
N ARG A 235 6.97 19.92 -15.45
CA ARG A 235 8.16 19.47 -14.70
C ARG A 235 7.93 18.13 -13.99
N PHE A 236 6.76 17.89 -13.39
CA PHE A 236 6.44 16.60 -12.77
C PHE A 236 6.11 15.50 -13.80
N ALA A 237 5.57 15.85 -14.97
CA ALA A 237 5.49 14.93 -16.11
C ALA A 237 6.88 14.50 -16.61
N ASP A 238 7.80 15.45 -16.77
CA ASP A 238 9.19 15.17 -17.17
C ASP A 238 9.96 14.42 -16.09
N ALA A 239 9.70 14.70 -14.80
CA ALA A 239 10.26 13.95 -13.67
C ALA A 239 9.76 12.50 -13.64
N LEU A 240 8.47 12.26 -13.93
CA LEU A 240 7.92 10.90 -14.05
C LEU A 240 8.69 10.10 -15.10
N PHE A 241 8.79 10.60 -16.32
CA PHE A 241 9.46 9.91 -17.42
C PHE A 241 11.00 10.04 -17.42
N SER A 242 11.59 10.67 -16.40
CA SER A 242 13.02 10.56 -16.10
C SER A 242 13.38 9.23 -15.40
N MET A 243 12.41 8.63 -14.70
CA MET A 243 12.58 7.52 -13.77
C MET A 243 12.21 6.18 -14.40
N GLU A 244 12.96 5.11 -14.08
CA GLU A 244 12.59 3.75 -14.52
C GLU A 244 11.64 3.07 -13.52
N PRO A 245 10.62 2.32 -13.97
CA PRO A 245 10.36 1.93 -15.36
C PRO A 245 9.52 2.94 -16.17
N TYR A 246 9.05 4.03 -15.58
CA TYR A 246 8.14 4.98 -16.24
C TYR A 246 8.70 5.50 -17.57
N ARG A 247 10.02 5.71 -17.67
CA ARG A 247 10.74 6.09 -18.89
C ARG A 247 10.63 5.07 -20.02
N GLU A 248 10.92 3.79 -19.77
CA GLU A 248 10.71 2.71 -20.75
C GLU A 248 9.24 2.66 -21.24
N TYR A 249 8.29 2.95 -20.34
CA TYR A 249 6.86 2.82 -20.58
C TYR A 249 6.13 4.15 -20.90
N GLU A 250 6.83 5.27 -21.16
CA GLU A 250 6.22 6.61 -21.36
C GLU A 250 5.06 6.59 -22.37
N LYS A 251 5.19 5.80 -23.44
CA LYS A 251 4.18 5.65 -24.51
C LYS A 251 2.88 4.98 -24.07
N ARG A 252 2.77 4.54 -22.82
CA ARG A 252 1.57 3.93 -22.24
C ARG A 252 0.87 4.83 -21.22
N PHE A 253 1.28 6.08 -21.07
CA PHE A 253 0.70 7.03 -20.12
C PHE A 253 -0.01 8.19 -20.81
N ASN A 254 -1.17 8.56 -20.26
CA ASN A 254 -1.80 9.85 -20.49
C ASN A 254 -1.69 10.67 -19.19
N LEU A 255 -1.18 11.89 -19.27
CA LEU A 255 -1.06 12.80 -18.13
C LEU A 255 -1.95 14.02 -18.32
N TRP A 256 -2.80 14.26 -17.33
CA TRP A 256 -3.75 15.37 -17.28
C TRP A 256 -3.51 16.23 -16.04
N GLY A 257 -3.83 17.52 -16.11
CA GLY A 257 -4.00 18.36 -14.93
C GLY A 257 -5.41 18.92 -14.88
N VAL A 258 -5.99 19.03 -13.69
CA VAL A 258 -7.30 19.70 -13.49
C VAL A 258 -7.12 20.86 -12.53
N PHE A 259 -7.48 22.06 -12.99
CA PHE A 259 -7.25 23.30 -12.26
C PHE A 259 -8.56 23.98 -11.84
N ARG A 260 -8.82 23.93 -10.53
CA ARG A 260 -9.71 24.83 -9.80
C ARG A 260 -8.86 25.91 -9.13
N ALA A 261 -9.29 27.16 -9.19
CA ALA A 261 -8.57 28.25 -8.53
C ALA A 261 -8.80 28.20 -7.01
N SER A 262 -7.73 28.09 -6.23
CA SER A 262 -7.76 28.34 -4.79
C SER A 262 -8.02 29.83 -4.51
N ALA A 263 -8.74 30.15 -3.42
CA ALA A 263 -8.97 31.54 -3.02
C ALA A 263 -7.69 32.21 -2.49
N GLN A 264 -6.78 31.43 -1.90
CA GLN A 264 -5.48 31.85 -1.38
C GLN A 264 -4.34 31.00 -1.96
N SER A 265 -3.12 31.55 -1.96
CA SER A 265 -1.90 30.85 -2.39
C SER A 265 -1.23 30.15 -1.20
N GLY A 266 -0.84 28.88 -1.39
CA GLY A 266 -0.36 27.97 -0.34
C GLY A 266 -1.48 27.12 0.29
N VAL A 267 -1.13 26.32 1.29
CA VAL A 267 -2.04 25.43 2.05
C VAL A 267 -1.96 25.62 3.57
N ASP A 268 -2.81 24.95 4.34
CA ASP A 268 -2.82 25.02 5.80
C ASP A 268 -1.51 24.54 6.45
N GLU A 269 -1.06 25.29 7.46
CA GLU A 269 0.05 24.91 8.35
C GLU A 269 -0.37 25.08 9.82
N PRO A 270 -1.17 24.16 10.39
CA PRO A 270 -1.80 24.33 11.71
C PRO A 270 -0.81 24.61 12.86
N ARG A 271 0.35 23.93 12.91
CA ARG A 271 1.42 24.20 13.91
C ARG A 271 2.00 25.62 13.82
N LYS A 272 1.84 26.32 12.69
CA LYS A 272 2.24 27.73 12.50
C LYS A 272 1.06 28.71 12.62
N GLN A 273 -0.15 28.22 12.91
CA GLN A 273 -1.39 29.00 12.92
C GLN A 273 -1.70 29.70 11.59
N VAL A 274 -1.31 29.09 10.47
CA VAL A 274 -1.63 29.58 9.13
C VAL A 274 -2.74 28.71 8.54
N PHE A 275 -3.85 29.33 8.17
CA PHE A 275 -5.01 28.68 7.57
C PHE A 275 -5.40 29.42 6.27
N ARG A 276 -5.79 28.67 5.23
CA ARG A 276 -5.97 29.16 3.86
C ARG A 276 -7.15 28.47 3.16
N ASN A 277 -8.08 29.27 2.65
CA ASN A 277 -9.15 28.79 1.79
C ASN A 277 -8.58 28.36 0.42
N THR A 278 -8.72 27.07 0.13
CA THR A 278 -7.98 26.33 -0.90
C THR A 278 -8.91 25.41 -1.72
N ALA A 279 -8.42 24.82 -2.82
CA ALA A 279 -9.26 24.15 -3.79
C ALA A 279 -9.69 22.73 -3.36
N VAL A 280 -8.86 22.05 -2.56
CA VAL A 280 -9.16 20.72 -1.98
C VAL A 280 -8.77 20.61 -0.49
N ASN A 281 -8.65 21.72 0.23
CA ASN A 281 -8.47 21.78 1.68
C ASN A 281 -7.31 20.89 2.21
N ALA A 282 -6.19 20.84 1.50
CA ALA A 282 -5.01 20.11 1.94
C ALA A 282 -4.32 20.80 3.13
N SER A 283 -3.79 20.00 4.06
CA SER A 283 -3.25 20.49 5.32
C SER A 283 -2.01 19.70 5.74
N PHE A 284 -0.99 20.41 6.20
CA PHE A 284 0.09 19.81 6.97
C PHE A 284 -0.40 19.38 8.36
N ASN A 285 0.39 18.56 9.05
CA ASN A 285 0.08 18.07 10.41
C ASN A 285 -1.04 17.01 10.46
N ALA A 286 -1.26 16.31 9.35
CA ALA A 286 -2.14 15.14 9.32
C ALA A 286 -1.68 14.09 10.36
N PHE A 287 -2.64 13.54 11.11
CA PHE A 287 -2.41 12.66 12.27
C PHE A 287 -1.35 13.18 13.27
N HIS A 288 -1.23 14.51 13.39
CA HIS A 288 -0.25 15.26 14.19
C HIS A 288 1.23 15.17 13.75
N LEU A 289 1.56 14.35 12.74
CA LEU A 289 2.91 14.21 12.17
C LEU A 289 3.34 15.49 11.45
N GLU A 290 4.48 16.08 11.82
CA GLU A 290 4.74 17.48 11.45
C GLU A 290 4.76 17.73 9.94
N ARG A 291 5.43 16.86 9.18
CA ARG A 291 5.64 17.01 7.73
C ARG A 291 4.60 16.27 6.88
N TYR A 292 3.70 15.50 7.50
CA TYR A 292 2.69 14.74 6.77
C TYR A 292 1.61 15.69 6.25
N LEU A 293 1.32 15.58 4.96
CA LEU A 293 0.49 16.49 4.18
C LEU A 293 -0.57 15.66 3.48
N LEU A 294 -1.83 15.88 3.80
CA LEU A 294 -2.98 15.13 3.25
C LEU A 294 -4.16 16.06 3.01
N THR A 295 -5.18 15.57 2.34
CA THR A 295 -6.53 16.15 2.30
C THR A 295 -7.57 15.10 2.69
N GLU A 296 -8.49 15.46 3.59
CA GLU A 296 -9.65 14.64 3.94
C GLU A 296 -10.86 14.94 3.03
N ASP A 297 -10.76 15.95 2.16
CA ASP A 297 -11.78 16.37 1.19
C ASP A 297 -11.73 15.51 -0.10
N ASN A 298 -11.81 14.20 0.08
CA ASN A 298 -11.80 13.24 -1.02
C ASN A 298 -12.94 13.50 -2.02
N ARG A 299 -14.10 14.02 -1.60
CA ARG A 299 -15.19 14.35 -2.54
C ARG A 299 -14.71 15.39 -3.57
N THR A 300 -14.18 16.52 -3.11
CA THR A 300 -13.74 17.59 -4.00
C THR A 300 -12.53 17.16 -4.86
N VAL A 301 -11.63 16.33 -4.32
CA VAL A 301 -10.54 15.71 -5.08
C VAL A 301 -11.07 14.84 -6.24
N LYS A 302 -12.11 14.03 -6.03
CA LYS A 302 -12.67 13.15 -7.07
C LYS A 302 -13.60 13.91 -8.03
N ASP A 303 -14.32 14.93 -7.56
CA ASP A 303 -15.08 15.89 -8.39
C ASP A 303 -14.20 16.66 -9.38
N LEU A 304 -12.91 16.80 -9.06
CA LEU A 304 -11.89 17.36 -9.95
C LEU A 304 -11.26 16.28 -10.82
N ALA A 305 -10.73 15.21 -10.23
CA ALA A 305 -9.97 14.20 -10.97
C ALA A 305 -10.79 13.53 -12.09
N LEU A 306 -12.09 13.31 -11.88
CA LEU A 306 -12.99 12.64 -12.83
C LEU A 306 -13.52 13.56 -13.95
N GLN A 307 -13.04 14.81 -14.05
CA GLN A 307 -13.22 15.64 -15.25
C GLN A 307 -12.25 15.24 -16.39
N ALA A 308 -11.30 14.36 -16.10
CA ALA A 308 -10.48 13.65 -17.07
C ALA A 308 -10.63 12.13 -16.87
N PRO A 309 -10.26 11.30 -17.86
CA PRO A 309 -10.03 9.87 -17.61
C PRO A 309 -8.96 9.72 -16.52
N CYS A 310 -9.14 8.75 -15.63
CA CYS A 310 -8.37 8.68 -14.37
C CYS A 310 -8.30 7.26 -13.81
N ASP A 311 -7.07 6.74 -13.72
CA ASP A 311 -6.70 5.54 -12.98
C ASP A 311 -5.99 5.89 -11.66
N ALA A 312 -5.21 6.97 -11.66
CA ALA A 312 -4.43 7.42 -10.51
C ALA A 312 -4.53 8.94 -10.32
N VAL A 313 -4.62 9.38 -9.06
CA VAL A 313 -4.77 10.78 -8.68
C VAL A 313 -3.51 11.29 -7.98
N CYS A 314 -3.05 12.46 -8.39
CA CYS A 314 -1.95 13.21 -7.79
C CYS A 314 -2.45 14.60 -7.36
N VAL A 315 -2.38 14.95 -6.07
CA VAL A 315 -2.68 16.31 -5.59
C VAL A 315 -1.37 17.09 -5.53
N MET A 316 -1.20 18.05 -6.44
CA MET A 316 0.00 18.87 -6.54
C MET A 316 -0.18 20.17 -5.77
N VAL A 317 0.56 20.32 -4.68
CA VAL A 317 0.36 21.38 -3.68
C VAL A 317 1.36 22.53 -3.85
N ASN A 318 0.87 23.73 -4.11
CA ASN A 318 1.66 24.96 -4.28
C ASN A 318 2.35 25.39 -2.97
N SER A 319 3.52 24.83 -2.65
CA SER A 319 4.23 25.10 -1.38
C SER A 319 5.73 24.81 -1.48
N PRO A 320 6.60 25.62 -0.84
CA PRO A 320 8.05 25.36 -0.76
C PRO A 320 8.44 24.48 0.44
N ARG A 321 7.51 24.13 1.33
CA ARG A 321 7.80 23.28 2.51
C ARG A 321 7.84 21.81 2.12
N TYR A 322 8.81 21.04 2.62
CA TYR A 322 8.83 19.58 2.46
C TYR A 322 7.56 18.95 3.08
N GLY A 323 6.81 18.22 2.26
CA GLY A 323 5.70 17.37 2.70
C GLY A 323 5.07 16.59 1.54
N GLY A 324 4.43 15.48 1.89
CA GLY A 324 3.71 14.60 0.98
C GLY A 324 2.96 13.50 1.75
N GLY A 325 2.36 12.59 0.98
CA GLY A 325 1.76 11.34 1.42
C GLY A 325 1.20 10.55 0.23
N GLY A 326 1.10 9.22 0.35
CA GLY A 326 0.64 8.36 -0.75
C GLY A 326 -0.07 7.11 -0.23
N ILE A 327 -1.33 6.93 -0.66
CA ILE A 327 -2.19 5.84 -0.19
C ILE A 327 -2.69 5.02 -1.39
N TYR A 328 -2.50 3.70 -1.34
CA TYR A 328 -2.74 2.78 -2.47
C TYR A 328 -4.18 2.85 -3.02
N ASN A 329 -4.29 3.20 -4.31
CA ASN A 329 -5.53 3.48 -5.06
C ASN A 329 -6.41 4.62 -4.50
N HIS A 330 -5.89 5.46 -3.59
CA HIS A 330 -6.60 6.63 -3.08
C HIS A 330 -6.12 7.91 -3.79
N TYR A 331 -4.90 8.38 -3.47
CA TYR A 331 -4.15 9.42 -4.19
C TYR A 331 -2.67 9.43 -3.73
N ALA A 332 -1.80 10.09 -4.49
CA ALA A 332 -0.55 10.69 -4.00
C ALA A 332 -0.73 12.19 -3.80
N VAL A 333 -0.02 12.81 -2.86
CA VAL A 333 -0.02 14.26 -2.62
C VAL A 333 1.40 14.72 -2.29
N PHE A 334 1.84 15.85 -2.86
CA PHE A 334 3.20 16.34 -2.69
C PHE A 334 3.26 17.86 -2.88
N THR A 335 4.21 18.52 -2.20
CA THR A 335 4.49 19.94 -2.44
C THR A 335 5.31 20.18 -3.69
N SER A 336 5.06 21.28 -4.40
CA SER A 336 5.66 21.56 -5.71
C SER A 336 7.05 22.20 -5.66
N ASP A 337 7.34 23.06 -4.67
CA ASP A 337 8.44 24.04 -4.76
C ASP A 337 9.63 23.74 -3.83
N HIS A 338 9.72 22.52 -3.30
CA HIS A 338 10.85 22.08 -2.50
C HIS A 338 11.93 21.41 -3.38
N SER A 339 13.21 21.48 -2.97
CA SER A 339 14.34 20.88 -3.70
C SER A 339 14.34 19.34 -3.76
N LEU A 340 13.40 18.72 -3.05
CA LEU A 340 13.13 17.27 -3.04
C LEU A 340 11.73 16.93 -3.59
N SER A 341 10.96 17.89 -4.13
CA SER A 341 9.58 17.65 -4.57
C SER A 341 9.46 16.56 -5.64
N GLU A 342 10.42 16.43 -6.54
CA GLU A 342 10.41 15.42 -7.62
C GLU A 342 10.64 13.98 -7.11
N PRO A 343 11.67 13.68 -6.29
CA PRO A 343 11.77 12.36 -5.66
C PRO A 343 10.68 12.09 -4.63
N VAL A 344 10.12 13.11 -3.95
CA VAL A 344 8.93 12.95 -3.09
C VAL A 344 7.73 12.53 -3.94
N PHE A 345 7.36 13.27 -5.00
CA PHE A 345 6.29 12.88 -5.92
C PHE A 345 6.42 11.42 -6.38
N LEU A 346 7.61 11.02 -6.84
CA LEU A 346 7.86 9.65 -7.29
C LEU A 346 7.70 8.61 -6.16
N HIS A 347 8.14 8.93 -4.93
CA HIS A 347 7.97 8.09 -3.74
C HIS A 347 6.47 7.93 -3.37
N GLU A 348 5.73 9.04 -3.25
CA GLU A 348 4.29 9.01 -2.92
C GLU A 348 3.47 8.29 -4.01
N PHE A 349 3.84 8.47 -5.28
CA PHE A 349 3.23 7.75 -6.40
C PHE A 349 3.57 6.26 -6.38
N GLY A 350 4.74 5.87 -5.85
CA GLY A 350 5.10 4.48 -5.58
C GLY A 350 4.10 3.80 -4.62
N HIS A 351 3.71 4.48 -3.54
CA HIS A 351 2.63 4.00 -2.67
C HIS A 351 1.27 4.00 -3.40
N SER A 352 0.87 5.14 -3.98
CA SER A 352 -0.50 5.31 -4.46
C SER A 352 -0.86 4.50 -5.70
N PHE A 353 0.08 4.33 -6.64
CA PHE A 353 -0.13 3.60 -7.89
C PHE A 353 0.23 2.11 -7.76
N ALA A 354 1.43 1.80 -7.27
CA ALA A 354 1.96 0.43 -7.27
C ALA A 354 1.75 -0.33 -5.95
N GLY A 355 1.32 0.34 -4.87
CA GLY A 355 1.09 -0.29 -3.57
C GLY A 355 2.39 -0.73 -2.89
N LEU A 356 3.47 0.04 -3.09
CA LEU A 356 4.75 -0.16 -2.41
C LEU A 356 4.64 0.23 -0.93
N ALA A 357 5.33 -0.49 -0.06
CA ALA A 357 5.58 -0.10 1.32
C ALA A 357 6.87 0.74 1.43
N ASP A 358 7.02 1.41 2.57
CA ASP A 358 8.30 2.02 2.95
C ASP A 358 9.37 0.97 3.28
N GLU A 359 10.57 1.21 2.77
CA GLU A 359 11.77 0.39 3.00
C GLU A 359 12.71 1.01 4.06
N TYR A 360 12.35 2.16 4.65
CA TYR A 360 13.03 2.67 5.84
C TYR A 360 12.45 2.08 7.14
N PHE A 361 13.29 2.06 8.18
CA PHE A 361 13.03 1.38 9.45
C PHE A 361 13.27 2.27 10.69
N SER A 362 13.52 3.56 10.46
CA SER A 362 13.89 4.52 11.50
C SER A 362 13.22 5.87 11.21
N SER A 363 12.09 6.10 11.87
CA SER A 363 11.21 7.25 11.62
C SER A 363 10.41 7.60 12.86
N GLU A 364 10.10 8.89 13.03
CA GLU A 364 9.15 9.40 14.04
C GLU A 364 7.70 9.13 13.60
N VAL A 365 7.35 7.85 13.41
CA VAL A 365 5.97 7.45 13.07
C VAL A 365 5.09 7.37 14.31
N THR A 366 3.85 7.83 14.19
CA THR A 366 2.78 7.69 15.18
C THR A 366 2.06 6.34 15.10
N TYR A 367 2.45 5.49 14.15
CA TYR A 367 1.84 4.20 13.85
C TYR A 367 2.39 3.11 14.77
N ASN A 368 1.55 2.57 15.65
CA ASN A 368 1.89 1.39 16.45
C ASN A 368 1.48 0.11 15.69
N ASP A 369 2.36 -0.89 15.67
CA ASP A 369 2.13 -2.22 15.04
C ASP A 369 1.59 -2.21 13.59
N PHE A 370 1.94 -1.23 12.75
CA PHE A 370 1.43 -1.11 11.36
C PHE A 370 1.57 -2.43 10.57
N TYR A 371 2.68 -3.15 10.76
CA TYR A 371 2.83 -4.54 10.33
C TYR A 371 2.87 -5.46 11.56
N PRO A 372 1.88 -6.35 11.76
CA PRO A 372 1.88 -7.32 12.85
C PRO A 372 3.06 -8.30 12.75
N ALA A 373 3.81 -8.45 13.84
CA ALA A 373 5.02 -9.29 13.86
C ALA A 373 4.73 -10.75 13.46
N GLY A 374 5.49 -11.26 12.49
CA GLY A 374 5.36 -12.62 11.97
C GLY A 374 4.21 -12.83 10.96
N VAL A 375 3.51 -11.76 10.57
CA VAL A 375 2.50 -11.79 9.48
C VAL A 375 3.13 -11.22 8.22
N GLU A 376 2.98 -11.92 7.10
CA GLU A 376 3.53 -11.46 5.82
C GLU A 376 2.77 -10.21 5.33
N PRO A 377 3.46 -9.08 5.05
CA PRO A 377 2.84 -7.89 4.47
C PRO A 377 2.22 -8.18 3.09
N LEU A 378 1.35 -7.30 2.62
CA LEU A 378 0.72 -7.46 1.30
C LEU A 378 1.62 -6.89 0.19
N GLU A 379 2.34 -5.84 0.54
CA GLU A 379 3.13 -4.97 -0.32
C GLU A 379 4.33 -5.73 -0.93
N PRO A 380 4.63 -5.51 -2.22
CA PRO A 380 5.51 -6.41 -2.98
C PRO A 380 7.00 -6.24 -2.66
N ASN A 381 7.40 -5.12 -2.04
CA ASN A 381 8.79 -4.75 -1.76
C ASN A 381 9.21 -4.87 -0.29
N ILE A 382 8.38 -5.46 0.57
CA ILE A 382 8.79 -5.88 1.93
C ILE A 382 8.29 -7.29 2.23
N THR A 383 8.97 -8.00 3.14
CA THR A 383 8.58 -9.35 3.60
C THR A 383 8.95 -9.56 5.06
N ALA A 384 8.22 -10.45 5.74
CA ALA A 384 8.55 -11.03 7.03
C ALA A 384 9.14 -12.46 6.89
N LEU A 385 9.15 -13.01 5.67
CA LEU A 385 9.56 -14.39 5.39
C LEU A 385 11.06 -14.52 5.14
N LEU A 386 11.63 -15.62 5.64
CA LEU A 386 13.05 -15.98 5.50
C LEU A 386 13.29 -17.30 4.73
N ASP A 387 12.23 -18.04 4.42
CA ASP A 387 12.34 -19.20 3.52
C ASP A 387 12.55 -18.69 2.09
N PRO A 388 13.69 -18.99 1.42
CA PRO A 388 13.99 -18.47 0.08
C PRO A 388 12.95 -18.87 -0.98
N SER A 389 12.20 -19.96 -0.76
CA SER A 389 11.13 -20.40 -1.67
C SER A 389 9.80 -19.65 -1.50
N HIS A 390 9.67 -18.87 -0.41
CA HIS A 390 8.46 -18.09 -0.09
C HIS A 390 8.69 -16.57 -0.01
N VAL A 391 9.92 -16.08 -0.15
CA VAL A 391 10.24 -14.64 -0.31
C VAL A 391 9.59 -14.09 -1.58
N LYS A 392 8.84 -12.97 -1.48
CA LYS A 392 8.07 -12.38 -2.60
C LYS A 392 8.85 -12.18 -3.90
N TRP A 393 10.16 -11.94 -3.82
CA TRP A 393 11.06 -11.66 -4.94
C TRP A 393 12.11 -12.77 -5.18
N PHE A 394 11.78 -14.03 -4.87
CA PHE A 394 12.73 -15.15 -4.98
C PHE A 394 13.42 -15.25 -6.36
N GLU A 395 12.68 -14.98 -7.45
CA GLU A 395 13.18 -14.98 -8.84
C GLU A 395 14.31 -13.96 -9.11
N TYR A 396 14.47 -12.96 -8.24
CA TYR A 396 15.42 -11.88 -8.41
C TYR A 396 16.62 -11.94 -7.45
N LEU A 397 16.59 -12.83 -6.45
CA LEU A 397 17.64 -13.01 -5.45
C LEU A 397 19.01 -13.24 -6.11
N THR A 398 20.04 -12.57 -5.60
CA THR A 398 21.42 -12.71 -6.11
C THR A 398 21.99 -14.06 -5.64
N PRO A 399 22.45 -14.93 -6.55
CA PRO A 399 23.02 -16.22 -6.16
C PRO A 399 24.22 -16.08 -5.21
N GLY A 400 24.24 -16.88 -4.15
CA GLY A 400 25.34 -16.90 -3.17
C GLY A 400 25.24 -15.83 -2.06
N LEU A 401 24.13 -15.11 -1.95
CA LEU A 401 23.81 -14.32 -0.75
C LEU A 401 23.12 -15.18 0.31
N GLU A 402 23.44 -14.93 1.58
CA GLU A 402 22.74 -15.49 2.73
C GLU A 402 21.38 -14.83 2.93
N ILE A 403 20.46 -15.51 3.61
CA ILE A 403 19.12 -15.03 3.96
C ILE A 403 18.91 -15.27 5.48
N PRO A 404 18.70 -14.22 6.30
CA PRO A 404 18.76 -12.80 5.93
C PRO A 404 20.17 -12.38 5.47
N THR A 405 20.24 -11.37 4.60
CA THR A 405 21.50 -10.96 3.99
C THR A 405 22.25 -9.95 4.86
N ASP A 406 23.46 -10.30 5.31
CA ASP A 406 24.27 -9.35 6.10
C ASP A 406 24.70 -8.12 5.29
N TRP A 407 24.25 -6.98 5.78
CA TRP A 407 24.61 -5.66 5.28
C TRP A 407 25.45 -4.83 6.24
N GLY A 408 25.94 -5.39 7.35
CA GLY A 408 26.72 -4.66 8.36
C GLY A 408 25.86 -3.78 9.29
N LYS A 409 24.55 -4.08 9.38
CA LYS A 409 23.55 -3.37 10.20
C LYS A 409 24.05 -3.08 11.61
N ASP A 410 24.57 -4.10 12.29
CA ASP A 410 25.05 -4.00 13.67
C ASP A 410 26.30 -3.11 13.81
N GLY A 411 27.10 -2.98 12.75
CA GLY A 411 28.22 -2.04 12.69
C GLY A 411 27.74 -0.59 12.75
N ILE A 412 26.80 -0.24 11.86
CA ILE A 412 26.16 1.09 11.84
C ILE A 412 25.42 1.35 13.15
N ALA A 413 24.69 0.36 13.68
CA ALA A 413 23.95 0.48 14.94
C ALA A 413 24.88 0.77 16.13
N ARG A 414 26.08 0.15 16.19
CA ARG A 414 27.09 0.49 17.20
C ARG A 414 27.61 1.92 17.06
N ILE A 415 28.02 2.34 15.85
CA ILE A 415 28.52 3.70 15.60
C ILE A 415 27.47 4.76 16.02
N ARG A 416 26.21 4.57 15.61
CA ARG A 416 25.08 5.43 16.00
C ARG A 416 24.86 5.44 17.52
N SER A 417 24.83 4.26 18.17
CA SER A 417 24.61 4.16 19.61
C SER A 417 25.71 4.81 20.44
N GLU A 418 26.97 4.71 20.02
CA GLU A 418 28.09 5.41 20.67
C GLU A 418 28.02 6.92 20.42
N ARG A 419 27.71 7.35 19.19
CA ARG A 419 27.58 8.77 18.79
C ARG A 419 26.46 9.46 19.58
N ASP A 420 25.31 8.79 19.72
CA ASP A 420 24.15 9.32 20.43
C ASP A 420 24.37 9.32 21.95
N SER A 421 25.14 8.35 22.48
CA SER A 421 25.63 8.36 23.87
C SER A 421 26.59 9.53 24.12
N LEU A 422 27.48 9.81 23.17
CA LEU A 422 28.43 10.94 23.24
C LEU A 422 27.71 12.30 23.16
N GLY A 423 26.67 12.42 22.33
CA GLY A 423 25.80 13.60 22.29
C GLY A 423 25.07 13.84 23.61
N LYS A 424 24.52 12.79 24.24
CA LYS A 424 23.90 12.86 25.58
C LYS A 424 24.91 13.24 26.67
N ALA A 425 26.15 12.78 26.57
CA ALA A 425 27.22 13.17 27.49
C ALA A 425 27.56 14.67 27.35
N MET A 426 27.69 15.18 26.12
CA MET A 426 27.86 16.62 25.85
C MET A 426 26.69 17.45 26.40
N GLU A 427 25.46 16.97 26.27
CA GLU A 427 24.30 17.63 26.86
C GLU A 427 24.33 17.62 28.40
N SER A 428 24.82 16.56 29.05
CA SER A 428 24.97 16.53 30.51
C SER A 428 26.02 17.53 30.98
N ASP A 429 27.20 17.53 30.36
CA ASP A 429 28.31 18.45 30.65
C ASP A 429 27.87 19.92 30.51
N LEU A 430 27.12 20.25 29.45
CA LEU A 430 26.53 21.59 29.24
C LEU A 430 25.41 21.97 30.22
N ARG A 431 24.76 21.00 30.88
CA ARG A 431 23.74 21.22 31.93
C ARG A 431 24.39 21.38 33.31
N GLU A 432 25.42 20.60 33.59
CA GLU A 432 26.22 20.67 34.82
C GLU A 432 26.97 22.01 34.88
N HIS A 433 27.54 22.45 33.76
CA HIS A 433 28.18 23.76 33.59
C HIS A 433 27.21 24.87 33.11
N ALA A 434 25.91 24.77 33.38
CA ALA A 434 24.91 25.75 32.90
C ALA A 434 25.04 27.19 33.48
N ARG A 435 26.09 27.48 34.27
CA ARG A 435 26.38 28.79 34.87
C ARG A 435 27.74 29.38 34.47
N VAL A 436 28.52 28.68 33.65
CA VAL A 436 29.81 29.21 33.14
C VAL A 436 29.58 30.14 31.96
N ASP A 437 30.59 30.94 31.59
CA ASP A 437 30.50 31.87 30.47
C ASP A 437 30.47 31.16 29.10
N ASP A 438 30.17 31.91 28.03
CA ASP A 438 30.05 31.33 26.70
C ASP A 438 31.40 30.90 26.08
N GLU A 439 32.55 31.34 26.61
CA GLU A 439 33.86 30.81 26.19
C GLU A 439 34.06 29.40 26.75
N GLU A 440 33.81 29.19 28.05
CA GLU A 440 33.88 27.85 28.65
C GLU A 440 32.79 26.92 28.08
N ARG A 441 31.57 27.40 27.81
CA ARG A 441 30.52 26.60 27.12
C ARG A 441 30.90 26.25 25.68
N SER A 442 31.63 27.12 24.98
CA SER A 442 32.19 26.81 23.66
C SER A 442 33.29 25.75 23.77
N ALA A 443 34.21 25.91 24.72
CA ALA A 443 35.26 24.94 24.99
C ALA A 443 34.70 23.55 25.36
N ILE A 444 33.61 23.49 26.14
CA ILE A 444 32.87 22.23 26.42
C ILE A 444 32.43 21.57 25.11
N ARG A 445 31.72 22.28 24.22
CA ARG A 445 31.28 21.73 22.92
C ARG A 445 32.45 21.17 22.11
N MET A 446 33.53 21.96 21.97
CA MET A 446 34.71 21.58 21.19
C MET A 446 35.38 20.28 21.68
N ARG A 447 35.28 19.91 22.97
CA ARG A 447 35.77 18.61 23.48
C ARG A 447 35.05 17.42 22.87
N TYR A 448 33.76 17.55 22.55
CA TYR A 448 32.93 16.48 22.00
C TYR A 448 32.84 16.55 20.48
N GLU A 449 32.78 17.76 19.91
CA GLU A 449 32.44 18.01 18.50
C GLU A 449 33.39 17.29 17.53
N ALA A 450 34.72 17.39 17.74
CA ALA A 450 35.71 16.71 16.91
C ALA A 450 35.56 15.16 16.92
N ARG A 451 35.08 14.58 18.02
CA ARG A 451 34.79 13.14 18.10
C ARG A 451 33.41 12.81 17.49
N LEU A 452 32.40 13.65 17.69
CA LEU A 452 31.09 13.52 17.04
C LEU A 452 31.22 13.57 15.51
N ASP A 453 32.05 14.46 14.98
CA ASP A 453 32.32 14.57 13.54
C ASP A 453 33.12 13.38 12.99
N SER A 454 34.14 12.93 13.71
CA SER A 454 34.86 11.68 13.38
C SER A 454 33.90 10.47 13.32
N MET A 455 32.90 10.41 14.21
CA MET A 455 31.91 9.33 14.22
C MET A 455 30.82 9.49 13.14
N ARG A 456 30.42 10.72 12.81
CA ARG A 456 29.55 11.02 11.66
C ARG A 456 30.22 10.64 10.33
N GLU A 457 31.53 10.88 10.22
CA GLU A 457 32.32 10.49 9.05
C GLU A 457 32.47 8.96 8.96
N ALA A 458 32.87 8.29 10.06
CA ALA A 458 32.98 6.83 10.09
C ALA A 458 31.65 6.11 9.79
N GLU A 459 30.50 6.68 10.23
CA GLU A 459 29.16 6.22 9.85
C GLU A 459 28.94 6.35 8.33
N ARG A 460 29.26 7.52 7.74
CA ARG A 460 29.12 7.79 6.31
C ARG A 460 30.00 6.89 5.45
N GLU A 461 31.28 6.73 5.81
CA GLU A 461 32.22 5.84 5.12
C GLU A 461 31.75 4.38 5.19
N THR A 462 31.24 3.95 6.34
CA THR A 462 30.69 2.60 6.55
C THR A 462 29.45 2.38 5.67
N GLU A 463 28.49 3.31 5.67
CA GLU A 463 27.30 3.22 4.82
C GLU A 463 27.63 3.19 3.31
N GLU A 464 28.58 4.02 2.85
CA GLU A 464 28.96 4.05 1.44
C GLU A 464 29.75 2.80 1.03
N ALA A 465 30.63 2.28 1.89
CA ALA A 465 31.29 0.99 1.66
C ALA A 465 30.27 -0.17 1.57
N ILE A 466 29.21 -0.14 2.38
CA ILE A 466 28.10 -1.10 2.33
C ILE A 466 27.31 -0.95 1.02
N ARG A 467 26.97 0.28 0.60
CA ARG A 467 26.34 0.57 -0.70
C ARG A 467 27.15 0.03 -1.86
N ILE A 468 28.47 0.29 -1.89
CA ILE A 468 29.36 -0.18 -2.94
C ILE A 468 29.44 -1.72 -2.94
N ARG A 469 29.57 -2.35 -1.77
CA ARG A 469 29.61 -3.83 -1.61
C ARG A 469 28.33 -4.52 -2.11
N LEU A 470 27.18 -3.84 -2.05
CA LEU A 470 25.85 -4.42 -2.27
C LEU A 470 25.07 -3.76 -3.42
N ALA A 471 25.70 -2.88 -4.21
CA ALA A 471 25.07 -2.18 -5.32
C ALA A 471 24.46 -3.14 -6.35
N GLY A 472 23.15 -2.99 -6.62
CA GLY A 472 22.41 -3.82 -7.58
C GLY A 472 22.21 -5.27 -7.16
N LYS A 473 22.54 -5.64 -5.92
CA LYS A 473 22.31 -6.97 -5.37
C LYS A 473 20.97 -7.03 -4.66
N VAL A 474 20.04 -7.79 -5.22
CA VAL A 474 18.80 -8.16 -4.53
C VAL A 474 19.10 -9.26 -3.51
N GLY A 475 18.63 -9.07 -2.28
CA GLY A 475 18.79 -9.99 -1.15
C GLY A 475 17.58 -9.90 -0.21
N VAL A 476 17.78 -10.20 1.07
CA VAL A 476 16.73 -10.12 2.11
C VAL A 476 17.31 -9.32 3.28
N PHE A 477 17.32 -8.00 3.15
CA PHE A 477 18.05 -7.09 4.05
C PHE A 477 17.16 -6.62 5.20
N GLU A 478 17.54 -6.90 6.44
CA GLU A 478 16.69 -6.55 7.60
C GLU A 478 16.54 -5.03 7.79
N GLY A 479 15.37 -4.61 8.23
CA GLY A 479 14.95 -3.23 8.43
C GLY A 479 14.08 -2.75 7.28
N ALA A 480 12.76 -2.74 7.47
CA ALA A 480 11.78 -2.24 6.49
C ALA A 480 10.44 -1.95 7.18
N GLY A 481 9.51 -1.24 6.52
CA GLY A 481 8.15 -1.03 7.02
C GLY A 481 8.10 -0.42 8.42
N TYR A 482 8.95 0.59 8.68
CA TYR A 482 9.13 1.22 10.00
C TYR A 482 9.70 0.31 11.11
N SER A 483 9.81 -1.00 10.90
CA SER A 483 10.39 -1.94 11.86
C SER A 483 11.88 -2.14 11.65
N ALA A 484 12.66 -1.93 12.70
CA ALA A 484 14.10 -2.21 12.71
C ALA A 484 14.42 -3.70 12.56
N THR A 485 13.53 -4.61 12.96
CA THR A 485 13.76 -6.06 12.99
C THR A 485 12.56 -6.87 12.48
N GLY A 486 12.81 -8.09 12.01
CA GLY A 486 11.77 -9.04 11.58
C GLY A 486 11.05 -8.70 10.26
N LEU A 487 11.27 -7.50 9.69
CA LEU A 487 10.91 -7.14 8.33
C LEU A 487 12.16 -6.90 7.49
N TYR A 488 12.06 -7.22 6.20
CA TYR A 488 13.15 -7.22 5.24
C TYR A 488 12.76 -6.52 3.95
N ARG A 489 13.74 -5.85 3.32
CA ARG A 489 13.64 -5.15 2.03
C ARG A 489 14.54 -5.82 0.97
N PRO A 490 14.27 -5.64 -0.33
CA PRO A 490 14.97 -6.32 -1.41
C PRO A 490 16.38 -5.78 -1.71
N GLU A 491 16.64 -4.48 -1.52
CA GLU A 491 17.95 -3.86 -1.80
C GLU A 491 18.40 -2.90 -0.68
N ILE A 492 19.68 -2.50 -0.71
CA ILE A 492 20.23 -1.54 0.28
C ILE A 492 19.71 -0.11 0.06
N ASP A 493 19.48 0.26 -1.19
CA ASP A 493 19.02 1.59 -1.57
C ASP A 493 17.80 1.45 -2.50
N CYS A 494 16.73 2.14 -2.14
CA CYS A 494 15.52 2.30 -2.93
C CYS A 494 14.96 3.70 -2.68
N LEU A 495 14.22 4.27 -3.64
CA LEU A 495 13.47 5.50 -3.42
C LEU A 495 12.47 5.35 -2.26
N MET A 496 11.91 4.15 -2.03
CA MET A 496 11.05 3.84 -0.86
C MET A 496 11.80 3.79 0.48
N LYS A 497 13.13 3.90 0.49
CA LYS A 497 13.95 4.02 1.71
C LYS A 497 14.55 5.43 1.88
N GLY A 498 14.55 6.22 0.81
CA GLY A 498 15.51 7.31 0.64
C GLY A 498 16.90 6.78 0.27
N ASN A 499 17.39 7.17 -0.91
CA ASN A 499 18.73 6.86 -1.40
C ASN A 499 19.34 8.08 -2.11
N SER A 500 20.68 8.09 -2.23
CA SER A 500 21.41 9.17 -2.92
C SER A 500 21.14 9.21 -4.43
N ARG A 501 20.82 8.06 -5.04
CA ARG A 501 20.57 7.88 -6.47
C ARG A 501 19.16 8.30 -6.91
N ARG A 502 18.20 8.38 -5.98
CA ARG A 502 16.76 8.64 -6.20
C ARG A 502 16.03 7.56 -7.03
N GLU A 503 16.63 6.40 -7.24
CA GLU A 503 16.10 5.30 -8.06
C GLU A 503 15.29 4.27 -7.23
N PHE A 504 14.23 3.71 -7.82
CA PHE A 504 13.57 2.51 -7.30
C PHE A 504 14.47 1.27 -7.40
N CYS A 505 14.42 0.36 -6.41
CA CYS A 505 15.06 -0.96 -6.49
C CYS A 505 14.39 -1.85 -7.56
N ARG A 506 15.05 -2.94 -7.98
CA ARG A 506 14.56 -3.88 -9.00
C ARG A 506 13.15 -4.40 -8.73
N VAL A 507 12.82 -4.70 -7.47
CA VAL A 507 11.51 -5.24 -7.07
C VAL A 507 10.42 -4.18 -7.14
N CYS A 508 10.69 -2.95 -6.70
CA CYS A 508 9.79 -1.82 -6.89
C CYS A 508 9.57 -1.52 -8.37
N ARG A 509 10.63 -1.53 -9.19
CA ARG A 509 10.50 -1.36 -10.65
C ARG A 509 9.63 -2.44 -11.28
N GLU A 510 9.77 -3.71 -10.88
CA GLU A 510 8.92 -4.79 -11.36
C GLU A 510 7.45 -4.64 -10.90
N ALA A 511 7.20 -4.26 -9.64
CA ALA A 511 5.86 -4.01 -9.14
C ALA A 511 5.15 -2.88 -9.92
N ILE A 512 5.85 -1.77 -10.15
CA ILE A 512 5.38 -0.66 -11.00
C ILE A 512 5.13 -1.17 -12.43
N ARG A 513 6.07 -1.90 -13.04
CA ARG A 513 5.96 -2.47 -14.39
C ARG A 513 4.72 -3.38 -14.54
N ARG A 514 4.42 -4.19 -13.51
CA ARG A 514 3.21 -5.03 -13.45
C ARG A 514 1.93 -4.22 -13.33
N MET A 515 1.93 -3.11 -12.59
CA MET A 515 0.76 -2.22 -12.51
C MET A 515 0.53 -1.49 -13.84
N ILE A 516 1.60 -1.02 -14.50
CA ILE A 516 1.52 -0.45 -15.87
C ILE A 516 0.92 -1.47 -16.83
N ASP A 517 1.42 -2.71 -16.83
CA ASP A 517 0.88 -3.78 -17.68
C ASP A 517 -0.60 -4.11 -17.37
N TYR A 518 -1.06 -4.02 -16.12
CA TYR A 518 -2.47 -4.27 -15.74
C TYR A 518 -3.46 -3.25 -16.34
N TYR A 519 -3.05 -1.98 -16.45
CA TYR A 519 -3.86 -0.92 -17.05
C TYR A 519 -3.73 -0.86 -18.58
N SER A 520 -2.56 -1.19 -19.12
CA SER A 520 -2.20 -0.96 -20.53
C SER A 520 -2.02 -2.23 -21.39
N ARG A 521 -2.67 -3.34 -21.01
CA ARG A 521 -2.71 -4.61 -21.77
C ARG A 521 -4.02 -5.38 -21.56
#